data_AF-A0A0D0ESB8-F1
#
_entry.id   AF-A0A0D0ESB8-F1
#
_cell.length_a   1.000
_cell.length_b   1.000
_cell.length_c   1.000
_cell.angle_alpha   90.00
_cell.angle_beta   90.00
_cell.angle_gamma   90.00
#
_symmetry.space_group_name_H-M   'P 1'
#
loop_
_entity.id
_entity.type
_entity.pdbx_description
1 polymer ?
#
loop_
_entity_poly.entity_id
_entity_poly.type
_entity_poly.pdbx_seq_one_letter_code
_entity_poly.pdbx_strand_id
1 'polypeptide(L)'
;MANQDPIIENAVDMLRTVSMDREARMLAEAREKALKDINSIRGEGIEEGIKKGIEKGIKEGKREDAKMMLMEGLDLHLIIKITGLTESEVLELKDKINLKGNIDE
;
A
#
# COMPACT_ATOMS: atom_id res chain seq x y z
N MET A 1 -8.46 -50.95 46.25
CA MET A 1 -8.91 -49.92 45.28
C MET A 1 -8.94 -48.62 46.05
N ALA A 2 -8.06 -47.67 45.71
CA ALA A 2 -7.93 -46.44 46.47
C ALA A 2 -9.18 -45.58 46.24
N ASN A 3 -9.92 -45.26 47.31
CA ASN A 3 -10.91 -44.21 47.28
C ASN A 3 -10.17 -42.91 46.92
N GLN A 4 -10.38 -42.41 45.70
CA GLN A 4 -9.92 -41.07 45.35
C GLN A 4 -10.65 -40.10 46.29
N ASP A 5 -9.86 -39.32 47.03
CA ASP A 5 -10.40 -38.33 47.96
C ASP A 5 -11.26 -37.34 47.15
N PRO A 6 -12.56 -37.18 47.45
CA PRO A 6 -13.48 -36.34 46.68
C PRO A 6 -12.98 -34.90 46.52
N ILE A 7 -12.14 -34.42 47.44
CA ILE A 7 -11.55 -33.08 47.37
C ILE A 7 -10.56 -32.98 46.20
N ILE A 8 -9.79 -34.05 45.95
CA ILE A 8 -8.79 -34.09 44.87
C ILE A 8 -9.47 -34.17 43.50
N GLU A 9 -10.54 -34.95 43.37
CA GLU A 9 -11.33 -35.05 42.14
C GLU A 9 -11.94 -33.68 41.76
N ASN A 10 -12.57 -33.00 42.72
CA ASN A 10 -13.12 -31.65 42.50
C ASN A 10 -12.04 -30.61 42.13
N ALA A 11 -10.85 -30.71 42.73
CA ALA A 11 -9.74 -29.81 42.39
C ALA A 11 -9.24 -30.02 40.95
N VAL A 12 -9.19 -31.27 40.49
CA VAL A 12 -8.80 -31.62 39.11
C VAL A 12 -9.84 -31.12 38.10
N ASP A 13 -11.13 -31.29 38.38
CA ASP A 13 -12.22 -30.81 37.50
C ASP A 13 -12.27 -29.29 37.39
N MET A 14 -12.06 -28.59 38.51
CA MET A 14 -11.95 -27.13 38.52
C MET A 14 -10.74 -26.65 37.71
N LEU A 15 -9.57 -27.30 37.88
CA LEU A 15 -8.37 -26.97 37.12
C LEU A 15 -8.57 -27.23 35.62
N ARG A 16 -9.24 -28.32 35.24
CA ARG A 16 -9.56 -28.64 33.85
C ARG A 16 -10.48 -27.59 33.24
N THR A 17 -11.52 -27.17 33.98
CA THR A 17 -12.45 -26.12 33.54
C THR A 17 -11.74 -24.78 33.34
N VAL A 18 -10.93 -24.35 34.31
CA VAL A 18 -10.17 -23.09 34.22
C VAL A 18 -9.12 -23.16 33.11
N SER A 19 -8.49 -24.32 32.91
CA SER A 19 -7.52 -24.53 31.83
C SER A 19 -8.18 -24.46 30.46
N MET A 20 -9.36 -25.06 30.29
CA MET A 20 -10.15 -24.95 29.06
C MET A 20 -10.64 -23.51 28.81
N ASP A 21 -11.05 -22.78 29.85
CA ASP A 21 -11.43 -21.36 29.71
C ASP A 21 -10.23 -20.49 29.30
N ARG A 22 -9.06 -20.76 29.89
CA ARG A 22 -7.81 -20.09 29.53
C ARG A 22 -7.39 -20.42 28.10
N GLU A 23 -7.46 -21.67 27.68
CA GLU A 23 -7.15 -22.09 26.31
C GLU A 23 -8.11 -21.44 25.30
N ALA A 24 -9.42 -21.43 25.59
CA ALA A 24 -10.42 -20.77 24.76
C ALA A 24 -10.15 -19.27 24.64
N ARG A 25 -9.79 -18.61 25.75
CA ARG A 25 -9.43 -17.19 25.78
C ARG A 25 -8.15 -16.92 24.98
N MET A 26 -7.10 -17.70 25.20
CA MET A 26 -5.85 -17.58 24.44
C MET A 26 -6.07 -17.79 22.95
N LEU A 27 -6.92 -18.76 22.56
CA LEU A 27 -7.27 -18.99 21.16
C LEU A 27 -8.06 -17.81 20.57
N ALA A 28 -9.00 -17.22 21.32
CA ALA A 28 -9.76 -16.05 20.90
C ALA A 28 -8.84 -14.82 20.72
N GLU A 29 -7.96 -14.55 21.69
CA GLU A 29 -6.98 -13.47 21.63
C GLU A 29 -6.01 -13.64 20.45
N ALA A 30 -5.51 -14.86 20.22
CA ALA A 30 -4.64 -15.15 19.09
C ALA A 30 -5.33 -14.92 17.74
N ARG A 31 -6.61 -15.31 17.61
CA ARG A 31 -7.42 -15.04 16.41
C ARG A 31 -7.67 -13.57 16.21
N GLU A 32 -8.03 -12.84 17.27
CA GLU A 32 -8.26 -11.40 17.20
C GLU A 32 -6.98 -10.66 16.78
N LYS A 33 -5.84 -11.06 17.37
CA LYS A 33 -4.53 -10.51 16.99
C LYS A 33 -4.22 -10.78 15.51
N ALA A 34 -4.38 -12.02 15.04
CA ALA A 34 -4.15 -12.35 13.64
C ALA A 34 -5.05 -11.55 12.69
N LEU A 35 -6.32 -11.33 13.04
CA LEU A 35 -7.24 -10.49 12.26
C LEU A 35 -6.79 -9.03 12.23
N LYS A 36 -6.32 -8.48 13.36
CA LYS A 36 -5.77 -7.12 13.43
C LYS A 36 -4.53 -6.98 12.57
N ASP A 37 -3.61 -7.94 12.64
CA ASP A 37 -2.37 -7.94 11.85
C ASP A 37 -2.69 -7.97 10.34
N ILE A 38 -3.62 -8.85 9.91
CA ILE A 38 -4.09 -8.91 8.51
C ILE A 38 -4.71 -7.58 8.07
N ASN A 39 -5.53 -6.97 8.91
CA ASN A 39 -6.16 -5.69 8.59
C ASN A 39 -5.13 -4.56 8.49
N SER A 40 -4.09 -4.56 9.34
CA SER A 40 -2.98 -3.59 9.27
C SER A 40 -2.22 -3.73 7.96
N ILE A 41 -1.78 -4.95 7.62
CA ILE A 41 -1.05 -5.24 6.38
C ILE A 41 -1.88 -4.81 5.16
N ARG A 42 -3.17 -5.12 5.16
CA ARG A 42 -4.07 -4.71 4.08
C ARG A 42 -4.21 -3.19 3.99
N GLY A 43 -4.32 -2.51 5.13
CA GLY A 43 -4.39 -1.05 5.21
C GLY A 43 -3.14 -0.40 4.62
N GLU A 44 -1.96 -0.84 5.06
CA GLU A 44 -0.66 -0.37 4.56
C GLU A 44 -0.51 -0.59 3.05
N GLY A 45 -0.89 -1.77 2.54
CA GLY A 45 -0.84 -2.06 1.12
C GLY A 45 -1.77 -1.18 0.27
N ILE A 46 -2.96 -0.86 0.79
CA ILE A 46 -3.89 0.06 0.12
C ILE A 46 -3.33 1.48 0.12
N GLU A 47 -2.81 1.94 1.25
CA GLU A 47 -2.22 3.29 1.38
C GLU A 47 -1.03 3.47 0.44
N GLU A 48 -0.11 2.50 0.40
CA GLU A 48 1.03 2.53 -0.51
C GLU A 48 0.58 2.50 -1.97
N GLY A 49 -0.43 1.70 -2.30
CA GLY A 49 -1.04 1.64 -3.63
C GLY A 49 -1.63 2.98 -4.08
N ILE A 50 -2.40 3.63 -3.21
CA ILE A 50 -3.00 4.94 -3.46
C ILE A 50 -1.90 5.99 -3.65
N LYS A 51 -0.91 6.03 -2.76
CA LYS A 51 0.20 6.98 -2.83
C LYS A 51 0.97 6.84 -4.16
N LYS A 52 1.35 5.61 -4.52
CA LYS A 52 2.01 5.33 -5.81
C LYS A 52 1.13 5.72 -7.00
N GLY A 53 -0.18 5.49 -6.93
CA GLY A 53 -1.12 5.87 -7.98
C GLY A 53 -1.20 7.39 -8.17
N ILE A 54 -1.32 8.15 -7.08
CA ILE A 54 -1.35 9.62 -7.11
C ILE A 54 -0.03 10.19 -7.64
N GLU A 55 1.11 9.72 -7.15
CA GLU A 55 2.43 10.19 -7.62
C GLU A 55 2.64 9.93 -9.11
N LYS A 56 2.25 8.73 -9.61
CA LYS A 56 2.30 8.41 -11.03
C LYS A 56 1.37 9.31 -11.85
N GLY A 57 0.12 9.48 -11.43
CA GLY A 57 -0.85 10.31 -12.14
C GLY A 57 -0.42 11.78 -12.22
N ILE A 58 0.10 12.35 -11.13
CA ILE A 58 0.65 13.72 -11.14
C ILE A 58 1.83 13.83 -12.10
N LYS A 59 2.74 12.84 -12.09
CA LYS A 59 3.90 12.85 -12.99
C LYS A 59 3.49 12.72 -14.46
N GLU A 60 2.54 11.85 -14.77
CA GLU A 60 2.02 11.67 -16.13
C GLU A 60 1.31 12.93 -16.63
N GLY A 61 0.41 13.52 -15.83
CA GLY A 61 -0.28 14.77 -16.18
C GLY A 61 0.68 15.91 -16.48
N LYS A 62 1.72 16.11 -15.65
CA LYS A 62 2.77 17.10 -15.91
C LYS A 62 3.48 16.89 -17.25
N ARG A 63 3.72 15.63 -17.63
CA ARG A 63 4.36 15.31 -18.92
C ARG A 63 3.43 15.52 -20.09
N GLU A 64 2.13 15.28 -19.93
CA GLU A 64 1.12 15.57 -20.96
C GLU A 64 0.97 17.07 -21.19
N ASP A 65 0.87 17.85 -20.12
CA ASP A 65 0.85 19.30 -20.17
C ASP A 65 2.11 19.85 -20.85
N ALA A 66 3.29 19.35 -20.47
CA ALA A 66 4.56 19.74 -21.10
C ALA A 66 4.59 19.42 -22.60
N LYS A 67 4.06 18.27 -23.03
CA LYS A 67 3.97 17.93 -24.46
C LYS A 67 3.07 18.90 -25.21
N MET A 68 1.89 19.20 -24.68
CA MET A 68 0.97 20.16 -25.29
C MET A 68 1.63 21.55 -25.40
N MET A 69 2.29 22.01 -24.34
CA MET A 69 3.02 23.28 -24.37
C MET A 69 4.15 23.30 -25.40
N LEU A 70 4.90 22.20 -25.56
CA LEU A 70 5.94 22.08 -26.58
C LEU A 70 5.35 22.13 -27.99
N MET A 71 4.22 21.47 -28.22
CA MET A 71 3.51 21.48 -29.52
C MET A 71 2.95 22.86 -29.87
N GLU A 72 2.50 23.62 -28.87
CA GLU A 72 2.09 25.02 -28.99
C GLU A 72 3.29 25.99 -29.13
N GLY A 73 4.53 25.50 -29.11
CA GLY A 73 5.73 26.30 -29.33
C GLY A 73 6.16 27.17 -28.14
N LEU A 74 5.73 26.82 -26.92
CA LEU A 74 6.17 27.54 -25.71
C LEU A 74 7.67 27.35 -25.45
N ASP A 75 8.27 28.34 -24.81
CA ASP A 75 9.69 28.33 -24.45
C ASP A 75 10.03 27.23 -23.43
N LEU A 76 11.18 26.59 -23.62
CA LEU A 76 11.62 25.46 -22.80
C LEU A 76 11.77 25.82 -21.32
N HIS A 77 12.33 27.01 -21.03
CA HIS A 77 12.55 27.46 -19.67
C HIS A 77 11.22 27.73 -18.96
N LEU A 78 10.23 28.27 -19.68
CA LEU A 78 8.89 28.47 -19.16
C LEU A 78 8.20 27.14 -18.83
N ILE A 79 8.31 26.14 -19.70
CA ILE A 79 7.71 24.81 -19.49
C ILE A 79 8.30 24.13 -18.25
N ILE A 80 9.63 24.17 -18.10
CA ILE A 80 10.34 23.66 -16.92
C ILE A 80 9.80 24.33 -15.65
N LYS A 81 9.66 25.66 -15.67
CA LYS A 81 9.18 26.44 -14.53
C LYS A 81 7.72 26.12 -14.15
N ILE A 82 6.83 25.96 -15.14
CA ILE A 82 5.40 25.71 -14.89
C ILE A 82 5.17 24.26 -14.44
N THR A 83 5.76 23.29 -15.14
CA THR A 83 5.50 21.87 -14.89
C THR A 83 6.34 21.32 -13.73
N GLY A 84 7.46 21.98 -13.42
CA GLY A 84 8.45 21.52 -12.46
C GLY A 84 9.17 20.24 -12.91
N LEU A 85 9.12 19.92 -14.20
CA LEU A 85 9.92 18.85 -14.80
C LEU A 85 11.37 19.31 -14.95
N THR A 86 12.29 18.34 -15.00
CA THR A 86 13.70 18.64 -15.27
C THR A 86 13.90 18.99 -16.74
N GLU A 87 14.97 19.74 -17.04
CA GLU A 87 15.34 20.06 -18.42
C GLU A 87 15.49 18.80 -19.28
N SER A 88 16.16 17.76 -18.76
CA SER A 88 16.30 16.48 -19.44
C SER A 88 14.96 15.82 -19.76
N GLU A 89 14.00 15.83 -18.83
CA GLU A 89 12.67 15.26 -19.07
C GLU A 89 11.92 16.01 -20.18
N VAL A 90 12.03 17.34 -20.23
CA VAL A 90 11.36 18.14 -21.27
C VAL A 90 12.05 17.98 -22.63
N LEU A 91 13.39 17.89 -22.67
CA LEU A 91 14.13 17.59 -23.89
C LEU A 91 13.80 16.20 -24.45
N GLU A 92 13.73 15.18 -23.60
CA GLU A 92 13.28 13.84 -24.01
C GLU A 92 11.88 13.85 -24.64
N LEU A 93 10.97 14.67 -24.08
CA LEU A 93 9.61 14.81 -24.61
C LEU A 93 9.64 15.49 -25.98
N LYS A 94 10.44 16.54 -26.13
CA LYS A 94 10.64 17.24 -27.41
C LYS A 94 11.20 16.30 -28.49
N ASP A 95 12.21 15.51 -28.16
CA ASP A 95 12.80 14.55 -29.10
C ASP A 95 11.79 13.48 -29.52
N LYS A 96 10.98 12.96 -28.59
CA LYS A 96 9.92 12.00 -28.89
C LYS A 96 8.83 12.58 -29.80
N ILE A 97 8.51 13.86 -29.67
CA ILE A 97 7.55 14.55 -30.56
C ILE A 97 8.14 14.66 -31.97
N ASN A 98 9.39 15.13 -32.09
CA ASN A 98 10.08 15.27 -33.37
C ASN A 98 10.24 13.92 -34.10
N LEU A 99 10.53 12.85 -33.37
CA LEU A 99 10.63 11.50 -33.93
C LEU A 99 9.29 10.98 -34.47
N LYS A 100 8.16 11.33 -33.84
CA LYS A 100 6.84 10.94 -34.35
C LYS A 100 6.44 11.72 -35.61
N GLY A 101 6.75 13.01 -35.67
CA GLY A 101 6.46 13.84 -36.85
C GLY A 101 7.15 13.37 -38.13
N ASN A 102 8.31 12.69 -38.03
CA ASN A 102 9.08 12.21 -39.17
C ASN A 102 8.68 10.81 -39.69
N ILE A 103 7.74 10.12 -39.02
CA ILE A 103 7.29 8.77 -39.40
C ILE A 103 5.93 8.83 -40.12
N ASP A 104 5.22 9.95 -39.98
CA ASP A 104 3.89 10.18 -40.54
C ASP A 104 3.91 10.94 -41.90
N GLU A 105 5.10 11.19 -42.48
CA GLU A 105 5.33 11.68 -43.86
C GLU A 105 5.84 10.56 -44.78
#